data_AF-A0A967JV00-F1
#
_entry.id   AF-A0A967JV00-F1
#
_cell.length_a   1.000
_cell.length_b   1.000
_cell.length_c   1.000
_cell.angle_alpha   90.00
_cell.angle_beta   90.00
_cell.angle_gamma   90.00
#
_symmetry.space_group_name_H-M   'P 1'
#
loop_
_entity.id
_entity.type
_entity.pdbx_description
1 polymer ?
#
loop_
_entity_poly.entity_id
_entity_poly.type
_entity_poly.pdbx_seq_one_letter_code
_entity_poly.pdbx_strand_id
1 'polypeptide(L)' 'TGARKRGDIGFAALRGGDVVGEHDVIFAGAGERIVLRHIATDRMIFARGAVRAARWGQGKQPG' A
#
# COMPACT_ATOMS: atom_id res chain seq x y z
N THR A 1 0.90 13.64 -22.80
CA THR A 1 -0.08 14.11 -21.81
C THR A 1 0.34 15.49 -21.37
N GLY A 2 -0.58 16.46 -21.27
CA GLY A 2 -0.23 17.84 -20.92
C GLY A 2 0.30 18.00 -19.49
N ALA A 3 0.45 19.24 -19.03
CA ALA A 3 0.87 19.53 -17.66
C ALA A 3 -0.09 18.89 -16.63
N ARG A 4 0.48 18.34 -15.54
CA ARG A 4 -0.28 17.76 -14.42
C ARG A 4 -1.11 18.86 -13.72
N LYS A 5 -2.37 18.57 -13.40
CA LYS A 5 -3.22 19.53 -12.68
C LYS A 5 -3.04 19.37 -11.17
N ARG A 6 -3.21 20.49 -10.45
CA ARG A 6 -3.20 20.48 -8.98
C ARG A 6 -4.36 19.61 -8.49
N GLY A 7 -4.07 18.69 -7.57
CA GLY A 7 -5.05 17.74 -7.01
C GLY A 7 -5.08 16.38 -7.72
N ASP A 8 -4.46 16.23 -8.89
CA ASP A 8 -4.40 14.94 -9.58
C ASP A 8 -3.62 13.91 -8.76
N ILE A 9 -4.20 12.71 -8.61
CA ILE A 9 -3.53 11.54 -8.05
C ILE A 9 -3.16 10.61 -9.21
N GLY A 10 -1.85 10.49 -9.47
CA GLY A 10 -1.33 9.62 -10.51
C GLY A 10 -1.14 8.19 -10.01
N PHE A 11 -1.42 7.21 -10.87
CA PHE A 11 -1.17 5.80 -10.62
C PHE A 11 -0.22 5.25 -11.68
N ALA A 12 0.82 4.54 -11.23
CA ALA A 12 1.71 3.78 -12.09
C ALA A 12 1.73 2.33 -11.60
N ALA A 13 1.50 1.39 -12.51
CA ALA A 13 1.44 -0.04 -12.19
C ALA A 13 2.56 -0.77 -12.94
N LEU A 14 3.53 -1.28 -12.18
CA LEU A 14 4.62 -2.10 -12.72
C LEU A 14 4.28 -3.58 -12.57
N ARG A 15 4.73 -4.40 -13.51
CA ARG A 15 4.57 -5.86 -13.52
C ARG A 15 5.89 -6.48 -13.98
N GLY A 16 6.41 -7.43 -13.22
CA GLY A 16 7.64 -8.14 -13.59
C GLY A 16 8.08 -9.13 -12.52
N GLY A 17 8.66 -10.25 -12.97
CA GLY A 17 9.26 -11.26 -12.11
C GLY A 17 8.29 -11.89 -11.11
N ASP A 18 8.80 -12.12 -9.91
CA ASP A 18 8.16 -12.79 -8.78
C ASP A 18 7.79 -11.83 -7.63
N VAL A 19 7.78 -10.51 -7.90
CA VAL A 19 7.45 -9.47 -6.93
C VAL A 19 6.08 -9.74 -6.29
N VAL A 20 6.07 -9.93 -4.97
CA VAL A 20 4.84 -10.19 -4.21
C VAL A 20 3.96 -8.94 -4.17
N GLY A 21 4.56 -7.78 -3.88
CA GLY A 21 3.86 -6.49 -3.93
C GLY A 21 4.66 -5.36 -3.30
N GLU A 22 4.82 -4.28 -4.05
CA GLU A 22 5.44 -3.03 -3.60
C GLU A 22 4.51 -1.86 -3.89
N HIS A 23 4.37 -0.97 -2.91
CA HIS A 23 3.51 0.20 -3.01
C HIS A 23 4.23 1.42 -2.48
N ASP A 24 4.30 2.45 -3.31
CA ASP A 24 4.83 3.76 -2.97
C ASP A 24 3.75 4.82 -3.05
N VAL A 25 3.66 5.65 -2.02
CA VAL A 25 2.94 6.92 -2.05
C VAL A 25 3.97 8.03 -1.96
N ILE A 26 4.02 8.85 -3.01
CA ILE A 26 5.01 9.92 -3.15
C ILE A 26 4.31 11.27 -3.03
N PHE A 27 4.71 12.04 -2.03
CA PHE A 27 4.40 13.46 -1.91
C PHE A 27 5.59 14.26 -2.41
N ALA A 28 5.47 14.89 -3.58
CA ALA A 28 6.54 15.66 -4.20
C ALA A 28 6.25 17.17 -4.06
N GLY A 29 7.14 17.87 -3.36
CA GLY A 29 7.15 19.32 -3.22
C GLY A 29 8.27 19.97 -4.03
N ALA A 30 8.41 21.29 -3.94
CA ALA A 30 9.54 21.98 -4.54
C ALA A 30 10.82 21.69 -3.73
N GLY A 31 11.79 21.02 -4.35
CA GLY A 31 13.08 20.71 -3.71
C GLY A 31 13.07 19.53 -2.73
N GLU A 32 11.92 18.91 -2.48
CA GLU A 32 11.82 17.78 -1.54
C GLU A 32 10.77 16.74 -1.95
N ARG A 33 10.86 15.55 -1.37
CA ARG A 33 9.83 14.51 -1.47
C ARG A 33 9.76 13.67 -0.21
N ILE A 34 8.54 13.27 0.16
CA ILE A 34 8.28 12.24 1.16
C ILE A 34 7.77 11.00 0.44
N VAL A 35 8.32 9.84 0.80
CA VAL A 35 7.91 8.54 0.25
C VAL A 35 7.46 7.64 1.39
N LEU A 36 6.21 7.20 1.33
CA LEU A 36 5.68 6.13 2.18
C LEU A 36 5.69 4.84 1.38
N ARG A 37 6.46 3.86 1.83
CA ARG A 37 6.70 2.62 1.10
C ARG A 37 6.26 1.41 1.92
N HIS A 38 5.54 0.49 1.28
CA HIS A 38 5.24 -0.84 1.80
C HIS A 38 5.76 -1.91 0.83
N ILE A 39 6.65 -2.76 1.32
CA ILE A 39 7.22 -3.89 0.57
C ILE A 39 6.79 -5.18 1.26
N ALA A 40 6.05 -6.02 0.55
CA ALA A 40 5.76 -7.37 0.99
C ALA A 40 6.86 -8.32 0.50
N THR A 41 7.64 -8.91 1.40
CA THR A 41 8.67 -9.91 1.06
C THR A 41 8.08 -11.31 0.88
N ASP A 42 6.92 -11.58 1.48
CA ASP A 42 6.20 -12.84 1.36
C ASP A 42 4.67 -12.61 1.53
N ARG A 43 3.88 -13.66 1.32
CA ARG A 43 2.42 -13.63 1.51
C ARG A 43 1.98 -13.94 2.95
N MET A 44 2.90 -14.29 3.85
CA MET A 44 2.59 -14.67 5.23
C MET A 44 2.13 -13.48 6.07
N ILE A 45 2.49 -12.25 5.71
CA ILE A 45 1.98 -11.04 6.40
C ILE A 45 0.44 -10.99 6.40
N PHE A 46 -0.19 -11.40 5.30
CA PHE A 46 -1.65 -11.38 5.15
C PHE A 46 -2.28 -12.49 5.97
N ALA A 47 -1.71 -13.70 5.93
CA ALA A 47 -2.16 -14.83 6.74
C ALA A 47 -2.06 -14.52 8.26
N ARG A 48 -0.94 -13.93 8.70
CA ARG A 48 -0.78 -13.48 10.09
C ARG A 48 -1.82 -12.42 10.47
N GLY A 49 -2.09 -11.46 9.58
CA GLY A 49 -3.13 -10.45 9.76
C GLY A 49 -4.52 -11.06 9.93
N ALA A 50 -4.88 -12.02 9.07
CA ALA A 50 -6.16 -12.74 9.14
C ALA A 50 -6.33 -13.51 10.46
N VAL A 51 -5.32 -14.28 10.89
CA VAL A 51 -5.36 -15.01 12.17
C VAL A 51 -5.47 -14.04 13.36
N ARG A 52 -4.75 -12.92 13.32
CA ARG A 52 -4.84 -11.87 14.35
C ARG A 52 -6.25 -11.27 14.41
N ALA A 53 -6.84 -10.94 13.26
CA ALA A 53 -8.19 -10.41 13.17
C ALA A 53 -9.24 -11.42 13.69
N ALA A 54 -9.10 -12.70 13.35
CA ALA A 54 -9.98 -13.76 13.84
C ALA A 54 -9.95 -13.87 15.37
N ARG A 55 -8.76 -13.84 15.98
CA ARG A 55 -8.61 -13.82 17.44
C ARG A 55 -9.22 -12.56 18.07
N TRP A 56 -9.03 -11.40 17.45
CA TRP A 56 -9.59 -10.14 17.95
C TRP A 56 -11.12 -10.12 17.88
N GLY A 57 -11.70 -10.70 16.81
CA GLY A 57 -13.14 -10.71 16.57
C GLY A 57 -13.92 -11.60 17.53
N GLN A 58 -13.27 -12.55 18.20
CA GLN A 58 -13.91 -13.38 19.23
C GLN A 58 -14.45 -12.50 20.36
N GLY A 59 -15.76 -12.57 20.59
CA GLY A 59 -16.45 -11.78 21.62
C GLY A 59 -16.74 -10.32 21.24
N LYS A 60 -16.56 -9.91 19.98
CA LYS A 60 -17.09 -8.62 19.49
C LYS A 60 -18.58 -8.74 19.18
N GLN A 61 -19.31 -7.64 19.37
CA GLN A 61 -20.69 -7.51 18.88
C GLN A 61 -20.68 -7.63 17.34
N PRO A 62 -21.78 -8.10 16.74
CA PRO A 62 -21.94 -8.01 15.30
C PRO A 62 -21.88 -6.56 14.83
N GLY A 63 -21.11 -6.31 13.76
CA GLY A 63 -20.96 -4.97 13.16
C GLY A 63 -19.87 -4.14 13.81
#